data_AF-A0A930XE01-F1
#
_entry.id   AF-A0A930XE01-F1
#
_cell.length_a   1.000
_cell.length_b   1.000
_cell.length_c   1.000
_cell.angle_alpha   90.00
_cell.angle_beta   90.00
_cell.angle_gamma   90.00
#
_symmetry.space_group_name_H-M   'P 1'
#
loop_
_entity.id
_entity.type
_entity.pdbx_description
1 polymer ?
#
loop_
_entity_poly.entity_id
_entity_poly.type
_entity_poly.pdbx_seq_one_letter_code
_entity_poly.pdbx_strand_id
1 'polypeptide(L)'
;MSAKSKIVLILILSIFATISASAIFYNRNSSTLVNASHNAQAQQPPVAIQAANVAAEQERAKYKAIPLESIKSTLQGTDPASLAMDAFDTNGIERKPRKVEVVYPQPNQALVTITQNDLAKNRSAVRYRVELSSFGRTILVSSPPMWQIVWVGKQNGVVCKKNYEC
;
A
#
# COMPACT_ATOMS: atom_id res chain seq x y z
N MET A 1 -69.22 6.50 13.37
CA MET A 1 -68.15 5.76 12.64
C MET A 1 -67.66 6.63 11.49
N SER A 2 -66.43 7.13 11.57
CA SER A 2 -65.93 8.25 10.75
C SER A 2 -65.24 7.76 9.47
N ALA A 3 -65.74 8.21 8.32
CA ALA A 3 -65.29 7.85 6.96
C ALA A 3 -63.85 8.29 6.61
N LYS A 4 -63.12 8.88 7.55
CA LYS A 4 -61.74 9.36 7.37
C LYS A 4 -60.68 8.27 7.63
N SER A 5 -61.06 7.15 8.26
CA SER A 5 -60.12 6.07 8.62
C SER A 5 -59.85 5.06 7.49
N LYS A 6 -60.61 5.07 6.39
CA LYS A 6 -60.45 4.08 5.31
C LYS A 6 -59.45 4.50 4.23
N ILE A 7 -59.09 5.78 4.16
CA ILE A 7 -58.20 6.30 3.11
C ILE A 7 -56.72 6.14 3.51
N VAL A 8 -56.41 6.14 4.82
CA VAL A 8 -55.03 6.00 5.31
C VAL A 8 -54.47 4.58 5.07
N LEU A 9 -55.31 3.55 5.02
CA LEU A 9 -54.87 2.16 4.83
C LEU A 9 -54.38 1.86 3.39
N ILE A 10 -54.81 2.66 2.41
CA ILE A 10 -54.43 2.46 0.99
C ILE A 10 -53.04 3.04 0.69
N LEU A 11 -52.55 3.99 1.50
CA LEU A 11 -51.23 4.59 1.30
C LEU A 11 -50.06 3.68 1.72
N ILE A 12 -50.30 2.61 2.49
CA ILE A 12 -49.26 1.75 3.07
C ILE A 12 -49.01 0.48 2.24
N LEU A 13 -49.83 0.21 1.20
CA LEU A 13 -49.75 -0.99 0.37
C LEU A 13 -49.07 -0.79 -1.00
N SER A 14 -48.24 0.25 -1.16
CA SER A 14 -47.42 0.43 -2.37
C SER A 14 -46.05 -0.24 -2.22
N ILE A 15 -46.04 -1.56 -2.04
CA ILE A 15 -44.85 -2.38 -2.21
C ILE A 15 -44.86 -2.86 -3.67
N PHE A 16 -44.22 -2.12 -4.56
CA PHE A 16 -43.91 -2.62 -5.90
C PHE A 16 -42.45 -3.07 -5.94
N ALA A 17 -42.28 -4.36 -6.17
CA ALA A 17 -41.02 -5.07 -6.29
C ALA A 17 -40.16 -4.48 -7.42
N THR A 18 -39.02 -3.90 -7.06
CA THR A 18 -37.95 -3.63 -8.03
C THR A 18 -37.24 -4.95 -8.33
N ILE A 19 -37.54 -5.53 -9.49
CA ILE A 19 -36.69 -6.55 -10.10
C ILE A 19 -35.33 -5.89 -10.33
N SER A 20 -34.32 -6.29 -9.56
CA SER A 20 -32.94 -6.01 -9.94
C SER A 20 -32.64 -6.91 -11.14
N ALA A 21 -32.81 -6.37 -12.34
CA ALA A 21 -32.06 -6.88 -13.47
C ALA A 21 -30.59 -6.62 -13.12
N SER A 22 -29.88 -7.68 -12.73
CA SER A 22 -28.42 -7.65 -12.72
C SER A 22 -27.97 -7.38 -14.15
N ALA A 23 -27.78 -6.11 -14.48
CA ALA A 23 -26.91 -5.74 -15.57
C ALA A 23 -25.53 -6.23 -15.12
N ILE A 24 -25.17 -7.42 -15.59
CA ILE A 24 -23.77 -7.81 -15.65
C ILE A 24 -23.12 -6.72 -16.48
N PHE A 25 -22.42 -5.81 -15.80
CA PHE A 25 -21.44 -4.96 -16.45
C PHE A 25 -20.36 -5.89 -16.98
N TYR A 26 -20.59 -6.46 -18.16
CA TYR A 26 -19.48 -6.74 -19.03
C TYR A 26 -18.87 -5.38 -19.29
N ASN A 27 -17.73 -5.14 -18.64
CA ASN A 27 -16.77 -4.13 -19.04
C ASN A 27 -16.39 -4.45 -20.50
N ARG A 28 -17.23 -4.04 -21.44
CA ARG A 28 -16.81 -3.78 -22.81
C ARG A 28 -15.79 -2.67 -22.64
N ASN A 29 -14.52 -3.07 -22.58
CA ASN A 29 -13.42 -2.31 -23.12
C ASN A 29 -13.90 -1.80 -24.48
N SER A 30 -14.50 -0.62 -24.44
CA SER A 30 -14.82 0.16 -25.62
C SER A 30 -13.50 0.81 -25.97
N SER A 31 -12.57 -0.02 -26.45
CA SER A 31 -11.56 0.44 -27.38
C SER A 31 -12.36 0.93 -28.58
N THR A 32 -12.72 2.21 -28.52
CA THR A 32 -13.21 2.94 -29.67
C THR A 32 -12.17 2.73 -30.76
N LEU A 33 -12.58 1.97 -31.77
CA LEU A 33 -11.87 1.81 -33.02
C LEU A 33 -11.95 3.16 -33.74
N VAL A 34 -11.16 4.13 -33.30
CA VAL A 34 -10.86 5.32 -34.10
C VAL A 34 -9.76 4.89 -35.05
N ASN A 35 -10.18 4.40 -36.20
CA ASN A 35 -9.31 4.16 -37.33
C ASN A 35 -9.02 5.53 -37.96
N ALA A 36 -7.95 6.17 -37.51
CA ALA A 36 -7.28 7.24 -38.24
C ALA A 36 -5.78 6.99 -38.13
N SER A 37 -5.25 6.46 -39.23
CA SER A 37 -3.86 6.16 -39.53
C SER A 37 -2.89 7.23 -39.00
N HIS A 38 -1.93 6.84 -38.17
CA HIS A 38 -0.50 7.09 -38.40
C HIS A 38 0.37 6.45 -37.30
N ASN A 39 1.32 5.64 -37.77
CA ASN A 39 2.50 5.10 -37.10
C ASN A 39 2.30 4.08 -35.97
N ALA A 40 2.52 2.83 -36.36
CA ALA A 40 2.81 1.71 -35.50
C ALA A 40 3.97 2.02 -34.54
N GLN A 41 3.67 2.13 -33.25
CA GLN A 41 4.61 1.72 -32.21
C GLN A 41 3.84 0.77 -31.30
N ALA A 42 4.18 -0.51 -31.42
CA ALA A 42 3.57 -1.58 -30.68
C ALA A 42 3.57 -1.27 -29.17
N GLN A 43 2.40 -1.44 -28.56
CA GLN A 43 2.24 -1.55 -27.13
C GLN A 43 3.16 -2.67 -26.61
N GLN A 44 4.21 -2.34 -25.86
CA GLN A 44 4.85 -3.31 -24.97
C GLN A 44 4.29 -3.11 -23.55
N PRO A 45 3.42 -4.01 -23.08
CA PRO A 45 3.60 -4.55 -21.72
C PRO A 45 3.23 -6.05 -21.66
N PRO A 46 4.12 -6.94 -21.17
CA PRO A 46 4.08 -7.33 -19.75
C PRO A 46 5.45 -7.66 -19.10
N VAL A 47 6.56 -7.57 -19.84
CA VAL A 47 7.88 -8.06 -19.39
C VAL A 47 8.46 -7.21 -18.25
N ALA A 48 8.29 -5.88 -18.29
CA ALA A 48 8.84 -4.97 -17.30
C ALA A 48 8.21 -5.13 -15.90
N ILE A 49 6.90 -5.40 -15.83
CA ILE A 49 6.19 -5.59 -14.55
C ILE A 49 6.60 -6.90 -13.89
N GLN A 50 6.76 -7.97 -14.69
CA GLN A 50 7.21 -9.27 -14.18
C GLN A 50 8.65 -9.18 -13.66
N ALA A 51 9.56 -8.53 -14.39
CA ALA A 51 10.94 -8.33 -13.94
C ALA A 51 11.03 -7.50 -12.64
N ALA A 52 10.23 -6.44 -12.50
CA ALA A 52 10.19 -5.63 -11.28
C ALA A 52 9.65 -6.41 -10.07
N ASN A 53 8.63 -7.25 -10.27
CA ASN A 53 8.08 -8.10 -9.21
C ASN A 53 9.08 -9.18 -8.78
N VAL A 54 9.77 -9.82 -9.72
CA VAL A 54 10.81 -10.82 -9.43
C VAL A 54 11.98 -10.19 -8.66
N ALA A 55 12.41 -8.98 -9.03
CA ALA A 55 13.46 -8.26 -8.32
C ALA A 55 13.02 -7.88 -6.89
N ALA A 56 11.77 -7.42 -6.71
CA ALA A 56 11.24 -7.12 -5.38
C ALA A 56 11.14 -8.38 -4.50
N GLU A 57 10.73 -9.51 -5.07
CA GLU A 57 10.63 -10.79 -4.37
C GLU A 57 12.01 -11.33 -3.95
N GLN A 58 13.02 -11.22 -4.83
CA GLN A 58 14.39 -11.57 -4.51
C GLN A 58 14.97 -10.70 -3.38
N GLU A 59 14.60 -9.42 -3.32
CA GLU A 59 14.99 -8.56 -2.22
C GLU A 59 14.27 -8.92 -0.91
N ARG A 60 12.97 -9.24 -0.96
CA ARG A 60 12.19 -9.68 0.21
C ARG A 60 12.72 -10.98 0.80
N ALA A 61 13.27 -11.89 -0.01
CA ALA A 61 13.85 -13.15 0.43
C ALA A 61 15.01 -13.00 1.45
N LYS A 62 15.64 -11.82 1.52
CA LYS A 62 16.69 -11.50 2.51
C LYS A 62 16.15 -11.21 3.91
N TYR A 63 14.85 -11.06 4.06
CA TYR A 63 14.19 -10.61 5.28
C TYR A 63 13.17 -11.66 5.75
N LYS A 64 13.04 -11.78 7.07
CA LYS A 64 11.90 -12.47 7.67
C LYS A 64 10.70 -11.53 7.63
N ALA A 65 9.65 -11.92 6.90
CA ALA A 65 8.41 -11.13 6.83
C ALA A 65 7.77 -10.97 8.22
N ILE A 66 7.28 -9.78 8.50
CA ILE A 66 6.49 -9.46 9.69
C ILE A 66 5.03 -9.30 9.23
N PRO A 67 4.09 -10.09 9.78
CA PRO A 67 2.68 -9.96 9.41
C PRO A 67 2.15 -8.58 9.77
N LEU A 68 1.41 -7.93 8.86
CA LEU A 68 0.93 -6.56 9.06
C LEU A 68 -0.05 -6.45 10.24
N GLU A 69 -0.81 -7.51 10.51
CA GLU A 69 -1.72 -7.64 11.64
C GLU A 69 -1.02 -7.61 13.00
N SER A 70 0.30 -7.86 13.03
CA SER A 70 1.10 -7.77 14.26
C SER A 70 1.52 -6.33 14.60
N ILE A 71 1.38 -5.41 13.65
CA ILE A 71 1.73 -3.99 13.79
C ILE A 71 0.53 -3.27 14.43
N LYS A 72 0.74 -2.68 15.61
CA LYS A 72 -0.35 -1.97 16.34
C LYS A 72 -0.44 -0.48 16.00
N SER A 73 0.52 0.07 15.25
CA SER A 73 0.46 1.44 14.76
C SER A 73 -0.48 1.55 13.55
N THR A 74 -0.75 2.78 13.12
CA THR A 74 -1.45 3.00 11.85
C THR A 74 -0.62 2.46 10.69
N LEU A 75 -1.28 1.82 9.72
CA LEU A 75 -0.66 1.33 8.49
C LEU A 75 -0.73 2.35 7.34
N GLN A 76 -1.33 3.52 7.59
CA GLN A 76 -1.53 4.57 6.60
C GLN A 76 -1.10 5.93 7.15
N GLY A 77 -0.61 6.80 6.28
CA GLY A 77 -0.13 8.13 6.64
C GLY A 77 0.36 8.93 5.44
N THR A 78 0.83 10.15 5.68
CA THR A 78 1.28 11.08 4.62
C THR A 78 2.80 11.10 4.44
N ASP A 79 3.56 10.73 5.48
CA ASP A 79 5.01 10.64 5.45
C ASP A 79 5.47 9.17 5.56
N PRO A 80 6.10 8.60 4.52
CA PRO A 80 6.63 7.24 4.54
C PRO A 80 7.63 6.98 5.66
N ALA A 81 8.50 7.95 5.98
CA ALA A 81 9.56 7.75 6.96
C ALA A 81 8.97 7.60 8.36
N SER A 82 8.10 8.54 8.76
CA SER A 82 7.40 8.49 10.04
C SER A 82 6.53 7.23 10.14
N LEU A 83 5.79 6.88 9.09
CA LEU A 83 4.92 5.70 9.10
C LEU A 83 5.69 4.40 9.29
N ALA A 84 6.83 4.24 8.61
CA ALA A 84 7.70 3.08 8.79
C ALA A 84 8.32 3.00 10.19
N MET A 85 8.63 4.15 10.78
CA MET A 85 9.20 4.25 12.12
C MET A 85 8.18 3.88 13.21
N ASP A 86 6.93 4.32 13.08
CA ASP A 86 5.86 3.95 13.99
C ASP A 86 5.57 2.44 13.96
N ALA A 87 5.59 1.85 12.75
CA ALA A 87 5.44 0.42 12.56
C ALA A 87 6.58 -0.39 13.22
N PHE A 88 7.78 0.18 13.29
CA PHE A 88 8.93 -0.41 13.97
C PHE A 88 8.82 -0.29 15.50
N ASP A 89 8.44 0.89 16.01
CA ASP A 89 8.47 1.24 17.45
C ASP A 89 7.48 0.41 18.28
N THR A 90 6.48 -0.19 17.64
CA THR A 90 5.47 -1.04 18.30
C THR A 90 6.03 -2.42 18.71
N ASN A 91 7.21 -2.81 18.24
CA ASN A 91 7.80 -4.13 18.53
C ASN A 91 8.68 -4.18 19.79
N GLY A 92 8.56 -3.19 20.69
CA GLY A 92 9.30 -3.18 21.96
C GLY A 92 10.80 -2.99 21.80
N ILE A 93 11.22 -2.36 20.70
CA ILE A 93 12.63 -2.13 20.39
C ILE A 93 13.02 -0.77 20.95
N GLU A 94 13.96 -0.76 21.89
CA GLU A 94 14.52 0.45 22.52
C GLU A 94 14.89 1.51 21.48
N ARG A 95 14.69 2.79 21.83
CA ARG A 95 15.05 4.00 21.05
C ARG A 95 16.57 4.18 20.89
N LYS A 96 17.25 3.16 20.35
CA LYS A 96 18.69 3.24 20.03
C LYS A 96 18.88 4.14 18.80
N PRO A 97 20.09 4.69 18.61
CA PRO A 97 20.43 5.44 17.40
C PRO A 97 20.13 4.59 16.17
N ARG A 98 19.41 5.17 15.21
CA ARG A 98 18.92 4.50 14.01
C ARG A 98 19.11 5.37 12.78
N LYS A 99 19.45 4.73 11.66
CA LYS A 99 19.54 5.36 10.35
C LYS A 99 18.28 5.00 9.57
N VAL A 100 17.63 6.01 9.00
CA VAL A 100 16.43 5.83 8.17
C VAL A 100 16.75 6.32 6.78
N GLU A 101 16.54 5.45 5.80
CA GLU A 101 16.75 5.76 4.38
C GLU A 101 15.45 5.52 3.63
N VAL A 102 15.07 6.49 2.79
CA VAL A 102 13.84 6.42 1.98
C VAL A 102 14.23 6.49 0.51
N VAL A 103 13.75 5.52 -0.27
CA VAL A 103 13.97 5.45 -1.72
C VAL A 103 12.62 5.33 -2.41
N TYR A 104 12.43 6.06 -3.51
CA TYR A 104 11.23 6.03 -4.33
C TYR A 104 11.52 5.36 -5.67
N PRO A 105 11.47 4.01 -5.77
CA PRO A 105 11.74 3.32 -7.02
C PRO A 105 10.68 3.60 -8.09
N GLN A 106 9.44 3.92 -7.66
CA GLN A 106 8.33 4.32 -8.53
C GLN A 106 7.55 5.45 -7.85
N PRO A 107 6.83 6.32 -8.60
CA PRO A 107 6.08 7.43 -8.00
C PRO A 107 5.03 7.02 -6.97
N ASN A 108 4.53 5.78 -7.07
CA ASN A 108 3.54 5.20 -6.18
C ASN A 108 4.12 4.15 -5.22
N GLN A 109 5.45 4.11 -5.08
CA GLN A 109 6.14 3.15 -4.23
C GLN A 109 7.24 3.85 -3.42
N ALA A 110 7.27 3.57 -2.12
CA ALA A 110 8.37 3.99 -1.26
C ALA A 110 8.96 2.77 -0.55
N LEU A 111 10.28 2.70 -0.49
CA LEU A 111 11.04 1.70 0.25
C LEU A 111 11.75 2.42 1.39
N VAL A 112 11.41 2.07 2.61
CA VAL A 112 12.06 2.61 3.81
C VAL A 112 12.92 1.54 4.44
N THR A 113 14.20 1.85 4.62
CA THR A 113 15.15 0.99 5.31
C THR A 113 15.52 1.63 6.64
N ILE A 114 15.30 0.89 7.73
CA ILE A 114 15.66 1.32 9.09
C ILE A 114 16.77 0.39 9.58
N THR A 115 17.95 0.96 9.81
CA THR A 115 19.09 0.22 10.34
C THR A 115 19.34 0.62 11.79
N GLN A 116 19.33 -0.38 12.67
CA GLN A 116 19.63 -0.23 14.09
C GLN A 116 20.92 -0.99 14.42
N ASN A 117 21.91 -0.27 14.91
CA ASN A 117 23.19 -0.85 15.30
C ASN A 117 23.09 -1.44 16.71
N ASP A 118 23.54 -2.69 16.88
CA ASP A 118 23.71 -3.27 18.21
C ASP A 118 25.07 -2.87 18.77
N LEU A 119 25.07 -1.86 19.65
CA LEU A 119 26.28 -1.39 20.32
C LEU A 119 26.90 -2.47 21.24
N ALA A 120 26.12 -3.44 21.72
CA ALA A 120 26.62 -4.49 22.61
C ALA A 120 27.34 -5.62 21.86
N LYS A 121 26.88 -5.95 20.65
CA LYS A 121 27.51 -6.93 19.77
C LYS A 121 28.27 -6.20 18.67
N ASN A 122 29.49 -5.76 19.00
CA ASN A 122 30.45 -5.15 18.08
C ASN A 122 30.32 -5.73 16.65
N ARG A 123 29.70 -4.94 15.75
CA ARG A 123 29.48 -5.17 14.30
C ARG A 123 28.19 -5.84 13.82
N SER A 124 27.22 -6.17 14.68
CA SER A 124 25.91 -6.65 14.21
C SER A 124 24.87 -5.53 14.21
N ALA A 125 24.13 -5.41 13.12
CA ALA A 125 22.96 -4.54 13.02
C ALA A 125 21.70 -5.35 12.70
N VAL A 126 20.55 -4.78 13.06
CA VAL A 126 19.25 -5.25 12.60
C VAL A 126 18.75 -4.26 11.57
N ARG A 127 18.36 -4.76 10.40
CA ARG A 127 17.79 -3.96 9.34
C ARG A 127 16.33 -4.31 9.16
N TYR A 128 15.50 -3.30 9.05
CA TYR A 128 14.10 -3.43 8.73
C TYR A 128 13.85 -2.78 7.39
N ARG A 129 12.99 -3.42 6.61
CA ARG A 129 12.54 -2.91 5.32
C ARG A 129 11.03 -2.80 5.36
N VAL A 130 10.52 -1.63 5.03
CA VAL A 130 9.10 -1.33 4.94
C VAL A 130 8.84 -0.93 3.50
N GLU A 131 7.88 -1.59 2.88
CA GLU A 131 7.43 -1.25 1.54
C GLU A 131 6.07 -0.59 1.63
N LEU A 132 5.96 0.56 1.00
CA LEU A 132 4.76 1.37 0.98
C LEU A 132 4.28 1.56 -0.45
N SER A 133 2.97 1.58 -0.61
CA SER A 133 2.32 1.98 -1.84
C SER A 133 1.49 3.24 -1.60
N SER A 134 1.50 4.18 -2.53
CA SER A 134 0.60 5.33 -2.46
C SER A 134 -0.76 4.97 -3.04
N PHE A 135 -1.82 5.36 -2.35
CA PHE A 135 -3.19 5.20 -2.81
C PHE A 135 -3.87 6.56 -2.86
N GLY A 136 -4.02 7.06 -4.10
CA GLY A 136 -4.70 8.32 -4.36
C GLY A 136 -4.00 9.57 -3.82
N ARG A 137 -4.73 10.67 -3.97
CA ARG A 137 -4.40 11.97 -3.40
C ARG A 137 -5.59 12.38 -2.54
N THR A 138 -5.32 13.09 -1.46
CA THR A 138 -6.37 13.73 -0.67
C THR A 138 -7.12 14.76 -1.53
N ILE A 139 -8.34 15.15 -1.12
CA ILE A 139 -9.32 15.89 -1.94
C ILE A 139 -8.76 17.21 -2.53
N LEU A 140 -7.70 17.77 -1.94
CA LEU A 140 -7.06 18.99 -2.41
C LEU A 140 -5.89 18.67 -3.35
N VAL A 141 -5.82 19.41 -4.47
CA VAL A 141 -4.84 19.19 -5.56
C VAL A 141 -3.37 19.27 -5.11
N SER A 142 -3.09 19.97 -4.00
CA SER A 142 -1.76 20.16 -3.43
C SER A 142 -1.44 19.25 -2.25
N SER A 143 -2.35 18.37 -1.84
CA SER A 143 -2.12 17.54 -0.67
C SER A 143 -1.11 16.42 -0.95
N PRO A 144 -0.32 16.02 0.06
CA PRO A 144 0.65 14.94 -0.07
C PRO A 144 -0.05 13.61 -0.41
N PRO A 145 0.64 12.70 -1.13
CA PRO A 145 0.11 11.37 -1.37
C PRO A 145 -0.16 10.65 -0.05
N MET A 146 -1.24 9.88 -0.01
CA MET A 146 -1.50 8.95 1.09
C MET A 146 -0.72 7.66 0.83
N TRP A 147 0.01 7.21 1.84
CA TRP A 147 0.82 6.00 1.80
C TRP A 147 0.19 4.92 2.66
N GLN A 148 0.32 3.68 2.21
CA GLN A 148 -0.06 2.47 2.95
C GLN A 148 1.12 1.52 3.02
N ILE A 149 1.40 0.98 4.20
CA ILE A 149 2.34 -0.13 4.36
C ILE A 149 1.72 -1.38 3.74
N VAL A 150 2.42 -1.96 2.76
CA VAL A 150 1.99 -3.19 2.06
C VAL A 150 2.85 -4.40 2.43
N TRP A 151 4.05 -4.18 2.97
CA TRP A 151 4.93 -5.26 3.43
C TRP A 151 5.97 -4.76 4.42
N VAL A 152 6.33 -5.61 5.39
CA VAL A 152 7.39 -5.35 6.36
C VAL A 152 8.26 -6.59 6.51
N GLY A 153 9.57 -6.39 6.60
CA GLY A 153 10.54 -7.45 6.82
C GLY A 153 11.66 -7.05 7.76
N LYS A 154 12.19 -8.04 8.49
CA LYS A 154 13.30 -7.91 9.43
C LYS A 154 14.47 -8.81 9.02
N GLN A 155 15.66 -8.24 8.98
CA GLN A 155 16.91 -8.95 8.75
C GLN A 155 17.81 -8.80 9.98
N ASN A 156 18.14 -9.91 10.62
CA ASN A 156 19.04 -9.95 11.77
C ASN A 156 20.49 -10.18 11.34
N GLY A 157 21.44 -9.70 12.14
CA GLY A 157 22.84 -10.08 11.99
C GLY A 157 23.50 -9.50 10.74
N VAL A 158 23.07 -8.31 10.29
CA VAL A 158 23.73 -7.60 9.22
C VAL A 158 25.13 -7.21 9.70
N VAL A 159 26.17 -7.70 9.03
CA VAL A 159 27.56 -7.40 9.36
C VAL A 159 27.90 -6.02 8.81
N CYS A 160 28.16 -5.07 9.69
CA CYS A 160 28.59 -3.73 9.28
C CYS A 160 30.09 -3.68 9.07
N LYS A 161 30.54 -2.90 8.08
CA LYS A 161 31.98 -2.64 7.88
C LYS A 161 32.55 -1.84 9.07
N LYS A 162 33.88 -1.84 9.23
CA LYS A 162 34.54 -0.95 10.20
C LYS A 162 34.02 0.49 9.95
N ASN A 163 33.57 1.16 11.02
CA ASN A 163 32.90 2.49 11.06
C ASN A 163 31.37 2.49 11.12
N TYR A 164 30.72 1.34 11.32
CA TYR A 164 29.25 1.26 11.53
C TYR A 164 28.42 1.75 10.33
N GLU A 165 29.04 1.80 9.16
CA GLU A 165 28.33 1.96 7.90
C GLU A 165 27.68 0.62 7.52
N CYS A 166 26.38 0.61 7.73
CA CYS A 166 25.40 -0.34 7.23
C CYS A 166 24.28 0.49 6.57
#